data_AF-A0A5B6UQ00-F1
#
_entry.id   AF-A0A5B6UQ00-F1
#
_cell.length_a   1.000
_cell.length_b   1.000
_cell.length_c   1.000
_cell.angle_alpha   90.00
_cell.angle_beta   90.00
_cell.angle_gamma   90.00
#
_symmetry.space_group_name_H-M   'P 1'
#
loop_
_entity.id
_entity.type
_entity.pdbx_description
1 polymer ?
#
loop_
_entity_poly.entity_id
_entity_poly.type
_entity_poly.pdbx_seq_one_letter_code
_entity_poly.pdbx_strand_id
1 'polypeptide(L)'
;MRDVSSGIEWHRYLKIAAATPLGFIFIAHHRQQKKMFYLSLIEHTLRLPPHLLHLPVDEAIKSELETLFLDKVIAKLGLCISVYDIRSIKGGFIFPGDGASTYTVEFRLIVFRPFIGEIIVAKLKESDASGLRLSLGFFDDIYIPVHLLPTPSRFEAIPNTRNQGRWIWDFGDAEEAQSEEPRFVIDGSDPIKFRVDSVIYPSIPLEQPENSKPFAPMVITGTINYDGLGPVSWWEEAEMIQEDE
;
A
#
# COMPACT_ATOMS: atom_id res chain seq x y z
N MET A 1 -24.41 -24.28 -49.20
CA MET A 1 -25.10 -24.37 -47.90
C MET A 1 -24.40 -23.36 -46.99
N ARG A 2 -24.96 -22.15 -46.83
CA ARG A 2 -25.59 -21.60 -45.59
C ARG A 2 -24.71 -21.81 -44.33
N ASP A 3 -24.47 -20.90 -43.38
CA ASP A 3 -24.72 -19.47 -43.09
C ASP A 3 -24.04 -19.29 -41.68
N VAL A 4 -23.19 -18.29 -41.42
CA VAL A 4 -23.42 -17.10 -40.55
C VAL A 4 -23.59 -17.37 -39.02
N SER A 5 -22.61 -16.83 -38.27
CA SER A 5 -22.66 -16.06 -37.00
C SER A 5 -23.29 -16.57 -35.68
N SER A 6 -22.84 -15.90 -34.61
CA SER A 6 -23.36 -15.80 -33.23
C SER A 6 -22.93 -16.91 -32.26
N GLY A 7 -22.66 -16.66 -30.98
CA GLY A 7 -22.79 -15.46 -30.16
C GLY A 7 -22.38 -15.80 -28.72
N ILE A 8 -21.86 -14.79 -28.01
CA ILE A 8 -21.61 -14.81 -26.58
C ILE A 8 -22.95 -14.87 -25.85
N GLU A 9 -23.11 -15.77 -24.88
CA GLU A 9 -24.18 -15.64 -23.88
C GLU A 9 -23.64 -16.00 -22.48
N TRP A 10 -23.08 -15.00 -21.82
CA TRP A 10 -22.95 -14.97 -20.37
C TRP A 10 -24.28 -14.48 -19.81
N HIS A 11 -25.14 -15.35 -19.26
CA HIS A 11 -26.14 -14.95 -18.28
C HIS A 11 -26.71 -16.17 -17.53
N ARG A 12 -27.15 -15.89 -16.30
CA ARG A 12 -27.91 -16.73 -15.35
C ARG A 12 -27.10 -17.61 -14.39
N TYR A 13 -26.66 -17.00 -13.30
CA TYR A 13 -26.92 -17.57 -11.97
C TYR A 13 -27.81 -16.62 -11.17
N LEU A 14 -29.10 -16.56 -11.54
CA LEU A 14 -30.16 -16.26 -10.59
C LEU A 14 -30.36 -17.56 -9.79
N LYS A 15 -29.83 -17.66 -8.58
CA LYS A 15 -30.30 -18.69 -7.63
C LYS A 15 -31.45 -18.11 -6.82
N ILE A 16 -32.58 -18.76 -7.03
CA ILE A 16 -33.89 -18.58 -6.42
C ILE A 16 -33.76 -18.66 -4.90
N ALA A 17 -34.24 -17.62 -4.21
CA ALA A 17 -34.42 -17.63 -2.76
C ALA A 17 -35.60 -18.56 -2.42
N ALA A 18 -35.32 -19.69 -1.78
CA ALA A 18 -36.35 -20.48 -1.11
C ALA A 18 -36.70 -19.78 0.22
N ALA A 19 -37.96 -19.40 0.37
CA ALA A 19 -38.47 -18.77 1.58
C ALA A 19 -38.65 -19.82 2.69
N THR A 20 -37.83 -19.75 3.74
CA THR A 20 -38.05 -20.44 5.01
C THR A 20 -38.86 -19.53 5.96
N PRO A 21 -39.92 -20.03 6.62
CA PRO A 21 -40.70 -19.24 7.55
C PRO A 21 -40.07 -19.34 8.94
N LEU A 22 -39.07 -18.50 9.20
CA LEU A 22 -38.60 -18.09 10.53
C LEU A 22 -37.66 -16.91 10.30
N GLY A 23 -38.05 -15.74 10.78
CA GLY A 23 -37.39 -14.47 10.50
C GLY A 23 -35.96 -14.42 11.05
N PHE A 24 -35.01 -14.77 10.22
CA PHE A 24 -33.63 -14.31 10.32
C PHE A 24 -33.33 -13.53 9.04
N ILE A 25 -33.35 -12.20 9.16
CA ILE A 25 -32.80 -11.32 8.13
C ILE A 25 -31.29 -11.58 8.13
N PHE A 26 -30.84 -12.50 7.29
CA PHE A 26 -29.43 -12.57 6.93
C PHE A 26 -29.13 -11.31 6.13
N ILE A 27 -28.70 -10.25 6.84
CA ILE A 27 -27.96 -9.16 6.21
C ILE A 27 -26.65 -9.81 5.76
N ALA A 28 -26.62 -10.29 4.52
CA ALA A 28 -25.38 -10.60 3.84
C ALA A 28 -24.59 -9.30 3.77
N HIS A 29 -23.75 -9.05 4.78
CA HIS A 29 -22.71 -8.07 4.70
C HIS A 29 -21.82 -8.52 3.56
N HIS A 30 -22.07 -7.98 2.38
CA HIS A 30 -21.16 -8.06 1.26
C HIS A 30 -19.90 -7.34 1.72
N ARG A 31 -19.00 -8.07 2.39
CA ARG A 31 -17.68 -7.62 2.80
C ARG A 31 -16.96 -7.31 1.49
N GLN A 32 -17.03 -6.04 1.06
CA GLN A 32 -16.08 -5.50 0.11
C GLN A 32 -14.72 -5.81 0.71
N GLN A 33 -14.02 -6.80 0.13
CA GLN A 33 -12.64 -7.09 0.44
C GLN A 33 -11.87 -5.84 0.04
N LYS A 34 -11.70 -4.91 0.98
CA LYS A 34 -10.84 -3.75 0.82
C LYS A 34 -9.44 -4.33 0.68
N LYS A 35 -8.82 -4.09 -0.48
CA LYS A 35 -7.46 -4.50 -0.80
C LYS A 35 -6.58 -3.24 -0.83
N MET A 36 -5.33 -3.31 -0.38
CA MET A 36 -4.38 -2.18 -0.43
C MET A 36 -4.15 -1.57 -1.83
N PHE A 37 -4.44 -2.30 -2.91
CA PHE A 37 -4.32 -1.81 -4.28
C PHE A 37 -5.68 -1.60 -4.94
N TYR A 38 -5.85 -0.45 -5.58
CA TYR A 38 -7.08 -0.03 -6.24
C TYR A 38 -6.83 0.25 -7.72
N LEU A 39 -7.82 -0.07 -8.55
CA LEU A 39 -7.88 0.44 -9.91
C LEU A 39 -8.61 1.77 -9.91
N SER A 40 -7.90 2.84 -10.27
CA SER A 40 -8.45 4.19 -10.35
C SER A 40 -8.61 4.59 -11.82
N LEU A 41 -9.84 4.89 -12.23
CA LEU A 41 -10.11 5.44 -13.57
C LEU A 41 -9.82 6.95 -13.55
N ILE A 42 -8.95 7.38 -14.46
CA ILE A 42 -8.51 8.77 -14.59
C ILE A 42 -8.71 9.22 -16.02
N GLU A 43 -9.21 10.45 -16.19
CA GLU A 43 -9.18 11.17 -17.46
C GLU A 43 -8.05 12.19 -17.42
N HIS A 44 -7.15 12.16 -18.40
CA HIS A 44 -6.03 13.09 -18.49
C HIS A 44 -5.84 13.56 -19.92
N THR A 45 -5.59 14.86 -20.09
CA THR A 45 -5.22 15.45 -21.36
C THR A 45 -3.73 15.69 -21.39
N LEU A 46 -3.03 15.01 -22.30
CA LEU A 46 -1.58 15.08 -22.45
C LEU A 46 -1.19 15.51 -23.86
N ARG A 47 -0.03 16.16 -23.96
CA ARG A 47 0.59 16.49 -25.23
C ARG A 47 1.62 15.41 -25.56
N LEU A 48 1.50 14.81 -26.73
CA LEU A 48 2.43 13.80 -27.21
C LEU A 48 3.55 14.50 -28.01
N PRO A 49 4.81 14.43 -27.56
CA PRO A 49 5.93 15.08 -28.25
C PRO A 49 6.10 14.56 -29.69
N PRO A 50 6.52 15.43 -30.64
CA PRO A 50 6.68 15.04 -32.05
C PRO A 50 7.63 13.86 -32.27
N HIS A 51 8.66 13.72 -31.42
CA HIS A 51 9.61 12.64 -31.52
C HIS A 51 9.01 11.27 -31.19
N LEU A 52 7.86 11.18 -30.51
CA LEU A 52 7.16 9.92 -30.23
C LEU A 52 6.12 9.56 -31.30
N LEU A 53 5.88 10.43 -32.29
CA LEU A 53 4.87 10.20 -33.34
C LEU A 53 5.20 9.05 -34.30
N HIS A 54 6.44 8.55 -34.29
CA HIS A 54 6.84 7.39 -35.08
C HIS A 54 6.37 6.06 -34.47
N LEU A 55 5.97 6.06 -33.19
CA LEU A 55 5.47 4.88 -32.48
C LEU A 55 3.95 4.72 -32.66
N PRO A 56 3.40 3.51 -32.49
CA PRO A 56 1.96 3.31 -32.37
C PRO A 56 1.38 4.20 -31.26
N VAL A 57 0.24 4.83 -31.53
CA VAL A 57 -0.36 5.83 -30.62
C VAL A 57 -0.58 5.26 -29.21
N ASP A 58 -1.03 4.01 -29.10
CA ASP A 58 -1.23 3.34 -27.81
C ASP A 58 0.08 3.21 -27.01
N GLU A 59 1.18 2.85 -27.67
CA GLU A 59 2.50 2.71 -27.04
C GLU A 59 3.07 4.08 -26.65
N ALA A 60 2.96 5.06 -27.54
CA ALA A 60 3.43 6.42 -27.31
C ALA A 60 2.70 7.09 -26.12
N ILE A 61 1.38 6.96 -26.08
CA ILE A 61 0.54 7.46 -24.98
C ILE A 61 0.85 6.71 -23.69
N LYS A 62 0.96 5.38 -23.73
CA LYS A 62 1.27 4.59 -22.53
C LYS A 62 2.62 5.01 -21.93
N SER A 63 3.66 5.14 -22.76
CA SER A 63 4.98 5.60 -22.31
C SER A 63 4.89 6.96 -21.65
N GLU A 64 4.08 7.87 -22.17
CA GLU A 64 4.00 9.22 -21.61
C GLU A 64 3.14 9.28 -20.34
N LEU A 65 2.08 8.47 -20.26
CA LEU A 65 1.33 8.26 -19.01
C LEU A 65 2.23 7.66 -17.93
N GLU A 66 3.12 6.75 -18.28
CA GLU A 66 4.08 6.16 -17.34
C GLU A 66 5.04 7.22 -16.78
N THR A 67 5.64 8.06 -17.63
CA THR A 67 6.45 9.21 -17.19
C THR A 67 5.68 10.20 -16.30
N LEU A 68 4.40 10.42 -16.62
CA LEU A 68 3.58 11.40 -15.94
C LEU A 68 3.04 10.91 -14.60
N PHE A 69 2.79 9.61 -14.41
CA PHE A 69 2.09 9.10 -13.24
C PHE A 69 2.89 8.10 -12.39
N LEU A 70 3.83 7.33 -12.94
CA LEU A 70 4.57 6.33 -12.15
C LEU A 70 5.33 6.99 -11.00
N ASP A 71 5.35 6.30 -9.86
CA ASP A 71 6.01 6.72 -8.61
C ASP A 71 5.57 8.09 -8.07
N LYS A 72 4.44 8.62 -8.57
CA LYS A 72 3.86 9.87 -8.07
C LYS A 72 2.70 9.59 -7.15
N VAL A 73 2.67 10.34 -6.06
CA VAL A 73 1.55 10.35 -5.11
C VAL A 73 0.54 11.40 -5.54
N ILE A 74 -0.70 10.96 -5.76
CA ILE A 74 -1.83 11.87 -5.97
C ILE A 74 -2.58 11.98 -4.64
N ALA A 75 -2.71 13.20 -4.14
CA ALA A 75 -3.41 13.49 -2.89
C ALA A 75 -4.81 12.86 -2.89
N LYS A 76 -5.16 12.17 -1.80
CA LYS A 76 -6.43 11.43 -1.61
C LYS A 76 -6.63 10.23 -2.54
N LEU A 77 -5.72 9.95 -3.48
CA LEU A 77 -5.77 8.76 -4.34
C LEU A 77 -4.77 7.70 -3.86
N GLY A 78 -3.51 8.06 -3.67
CA GLY A 78 -2.43 7.15 -3.26
C GLY A 78 -1.20 7.23 -4.16
N LEU A 79 -0.28 6.28 -3.98
CA LEU A 79 0.91 6.11 -4.81
C LEU A 79 0.57 5.36 -6.10
N CYS A 80 0.90 5.94 -7.25
CA CYS A 80 0.66 5.32 -8.55
C CYS A 80 1.78 4.31 -8.87
N ILE A 81 1.40 3.04 -9.05
CA ILE A 81 2.34 1.93 -9.26
C ILE A 81 2.53 1.62 -10.74
N SER A 82 1.44 1.55 -11.51
CA SER A 82 1.50 1.21 -12.93
C SER A 82 0.22 1.58 -13.67
N VAL A 83 0.34 1.77 -14.99
CA VAL A 83 -0.81 1.88 -15.90
C VAL A 83 -1.35 0.47 -16.16
N TYR A 84 -2.61 0.24 -15.79
CA TYR A 84 -3.27 -1.06 -15.98
C TYR A 84 -3.72 -1.25 -17.44
N ASP A 85 -4.58 -0.36 -17.92
CA ASP A 85 -5.04 -0.33 -19.31
C ASP A 85 -5.50 1.07 -19.71
N ILE A 86 -5.55 1.30 -21.01
CA ILE A 86 -6.16 2.48 -21.62
C ILE A 86 -7.57 2.10 -22.07
N ARG A 87 -8.57 2.87 -21.65
CA ARG A 87 -9.99 2.63 -21.96
C ARG A 87 -10.43 3.36 -23.22
N SER A 88 -10.03 4.61 -23.37
CA SER A 88 -10.34 5.38 -24.55
C SER A 88 -9.27 6.42 -24.82
N ILE A 89 -9.01 6.68 -26.10
CA ILE A 89 -8.14 7.75 -26.59
C ILE A 89 -8.99 8.60 -27.51
N LYS A 90 -9.08 9.90 -27.20
CA LYS A 90 -9.83 10.90 -27.97
C LYS A 90 -8.88 12.04 -28.36
N GLY A 91 -9.16 12.69 -29.48
CA GLY A 91 -8.38 13.85 -29.93
C GLY A 91 -7.39 13.53 -31.05
N GLY A 92 -6.17 14.04 -30.92
CA GLY A 92 -5.17 14.06 -31.99
C GLY A 92 -5.12 15.40 -32.75
N PHE A 93 -5.57 16.49 -32.12
CA PHE A 93 -5.49 17.83 -32.71
C PHE A 93 -4.17 18.50 -32.35
N ILE A 94 -3.70 19.34 -33.27
CA ILE A 94 -2.47 20.11 -33.14
C ILE A 94 -2.88 21.58 -33.05
N PHE A 95 -2.41 22.29 -32.02
CA PHE A 95 -2.67 23.72 -31.90
C PHE A 95 -1.84 24.49 -32.92
N PRO A 96 -2.38 25.55 -33.57
CA PRO A 96 -1.58 26.39 -34.45
C PRO A 96 -0.36 26.97 -33.70
N GLY A 97 0.84 26.70 -34.20
CA GLY A 97 2.10 27.12 -33.56
C GLY A 97 2.68 26.13 -32.54
N ASP A 98 1.96 25.05 -32.21
CA ASP A 98 2.49 23.88 -31.50
C ASP A 98 2.73 22.75 -32.50
N GLY A 99 3.83 22.02 -32.37
CA GLY A 99 4.13 20.85 -33.21
C GLY A 99 3.59 19.55 -32.61
N ALA A 100 3.17 19.56 -31.34
CA ALA A 100 2.74 18.39 -30.61
C ALA A 100 1.23 18.11 -30.79
N SER A 101 0.89 16.83 -30.93
CA SER A 101 -0.51 16.39 -30.94
C SER A 101 -1.05 16.25 -29.52
N THR A 102 -2.25 16.76 -29.27
CA THR A 102 -2.91 16.68 -27.96
C THR A 102 -3.95 15.57 -27.95
N TYR A 103 -3.91 14.72 -26.91
CA TYR A 103 -4.87 13.63 -26.69
C TYR A 103 -5.51 13.74 -25.32
N THR A 104 -6.79 13.40 -25.24
CA THR A 104 -7.50 13.16 -23.99
C THR A 104 -7.69 11.65 -23.84
N VAL A 105 -7.20 11.10 -22.73
CA VAL A 105 -7.10 9.67 -22.51
C VAL A 105 -7.81 9.31 -21.22
N GLU A 106 -8.67 8.30 -21.28
CA GLU A 106 -9.25 7.66 -20.10
C GLU A 106 -8.52 6.33 -19.89
N PHE A 107 -7.95 6.14 -18.71
CA PHE A 107 -7.12 4.97 -18.40
C PHE A 107 -7.26 4.58 -16.93
N ARG A 108 -6.89 3.34 -16.60
CA ARG A 108 -6.89 2.84 -15.21
C ARG A 108 -5.47 2.75 -14.68
N LEU A 109 -5.24 3.30 -13.49
CA LEU A 109 -4.00 3.12 -12.75
C LEU A 109 -4.17 2.08 -11.64
N ILE A 110 -3.13 1.27 -11.43
CA ILE A 110 -2.94 0.54 -10.17
C ILE A 110 -2.38 1.52 -9.16
N VAL A 111 -3.13 1.78 -8.09
CA VAL A 111 -2.76 2.73 -7.04
C VAL A 111 -2.65 1.99 -5.72
N PHE A 112 -1.51 2.17 -5.03
CA PHE A 112 -1.32 1.74 -3.65
C PHE A 112 -1.96 2.77 -2.70
N ARG A 113 -3.00 2.33 -2.00
CA ARG A 113 -3.78 3.15 -1.07
C ARG A 113 -4.31 2.27 0.06
N PRO A 114 -3.47 1.93 1.04
CA PRO A 114 -3.93 1.10 2.14
C PRO A 114 -5.02 1.81 2.94
N PHE A 115 -5.85 1.02 3.63
CA PHE A 115 -6.96 1.54 4.43
C PHE A 115 -6.70 1.38 5.93
N ILE A 116 -7.34 2.23 6.72
CA ILE A 116 -7.25 2.17 8.19
C ILE A 116 -7.77 0.80 8.65
N GLY A 117 -6.93 0.09 9.39
CA GLY A 117 -7.17 -1.24 9.92
C GLY A 117 -6.68 -2.39 9.04
N GLU A 118 -6.09 -2.12 7.88
CA GLU A 118 -5.44 -3.13 7.05
C GLU A 118 -4.17 -3.67 7.73
N ILE A 119 -3.95 -4.99 7.68
CA ILE A 119 -2.73 -5.61 8.20
C ILE A 119 -1.80 -5.86 7.02
N ILE A 120 -0.58 -5.33 7.11
CA ILE A 120 0.44 -5.39 6.06
C ILE A 120 1.73 -5.93 6.66
N VAL A 121 2.46 -6.71 5.88
CA VAL A 121 3.78 -7.22 6.23
C VAL A 121 4.84 -6.34 5.57
N ALA A 122 5.77 -5.79 6.35
CA ALA A 122 6.85 -4.93 5.88
C ALA A 122 8.18 -5.29 6.55
N LYS A 123 9.30 -4.87 5.97
CA LYS A 123 10.63 -5.04 6.55
C LYS A 123 11.01 -3.83 7.39
N LEU A 124 11.77 -4.05 8.46
CA LEU A 124 12.37 -2.95 9.22
C LEU A 124 13.42 -2.26 8.35
N LYS A 125 13.34 -0.93 8.26
CA LYS A 125 14.31 -0.09 7.53
C LYS A 125 15.22 0.67 8.49
N GLU A 126 14.62 1.38 9.45
CA GLU A 126 15.33 2.15 10.48
C GLU A 126 14.62 1.97 11.82
N SER A 127 15.37 1.99 12.92
CA SER A 127 14.85 1.89 14.28
C SER A 127 15.58 2.89 15.17
N ASP A 128 14.84 3.89 15.63
CA ASP A 128 15.34 5.02 16.40
C ASP A 128 14.56 5.18 17.71
N ALA A 129 15.00 6.07 18.59
CA ALA A 129 14.30 6.40 19.84
C ALA A 129 12.88 6.98 19.63
N SER A 130 12.53 7.42 18.41
CA SER A 130 11.18 7.87 18.05
C SER A 130 10.23 6.75 17.61
N GLY A 131 10.75 5.55 17.35
CA GLY A 131 9.99 4.38 16.91
C GLY A 131 10.65 3.66 15.73
N LEU A 132 9.83 3.01 14.90
CA LEU A 132 10.27 2.19 13.78
C LEU A 132 9.90 2.83 12.45
N ARG A 133 10.77 2.69 11.45
CA ARG A 133 10.47 2.96 10.04
C ARG A 133 10.47 1.65 9.26
N LEU A 134 9.38 1.37 8.56
CA LEU A 134 9.20 0.15 7.79
C LEU A 134 9.26 0.42 6.28
N SER A 135 9.55 -0.63 5.50
CA SER A 135 9.60 -0.60 4.05
C SER A 135 8.85 -1.78 3.42
N LEU A 136 8.09 -1.50 2.37
CA LEU A 136 7.49 -2.50 1.48
C LEU A 136 8.35 -2.78 0.24
N GLY A 137 9.55 -2.20 0.16
CA GLY A 137 10.42 -2.23 -1.01
C GLY A 137 10.13 -1.10 -2.00
N PHE A 138 8.86 -0.90 -2.38
CA PHE A 138 8.45 0.20 -3.26
C PHE A 138 7.97 1.45 -2.50
N PHE A 139 7.80 1.36 -1.18
CA PHE A 139 7.32 2.45 -0.33
C PHE A 139 7.95 2.37 1.07
N ASP A 140 8.52 3.48 1.54
CA ASP A 140 9.38 3.53 2.74
C ASP A 140 8.90 4.51 3.82
N ASP A 141 7.86 5.29 3.55
CA ASP A 141 7.34 6.29 4.49
C ASP A 141 6.24 5.71 5.37
N ILE A 142 6.57 4.58 6.00
CA ILE A 142 5.75 3.85 6.97
C ILE A 142 6.41 3.99 8.34
N TYR A 143 5.68 4.52 9.32
CA TYR A 143 6.20 4.80 10.66
C TYR A 143 5.35 4.13 11.74
N ILE A 144 5.99 3.52 12.73
CA ILE A 144 5.36 3.07 13.96
C ILE A 144 5.95 3.90 15.11
N PRO A 145 5.22 4.92 15.61
CA PRO A 145 5.71 5.74 16.71
C PRO A 145 5.68 4.94 18.03
N VAL A 146 6.50 5.38 19.00
CA VAL A 146 6.67 4.68 20.30
C VAL A 146 5.35 4.36 21.01
N HIS A 147 4.39 5.29 21.01
CA HIS A 147 3.09 5.10 21.68
C HIS A 147 2.17 4.07 20.99
N LEU A 148 2.56 3.56 19.80
CA LEU A 148 1.88 2.51 19.06
C LEU A 148 2.67 1.20 19.01
N LEU A 149 3.77 1.11 19.78
CA LEU A 149 4.50 -0.13 20.07
C LEU A 149 3.79 -0.92 21.19
N PRO A 150 4.11 -2.22 21.35
CA PRO A 150 3.56 -3.04 22.41
C PRO A 150 4.02 -2.50 23.77
N THR A 151 3.13 -2.49 24.76
CA THR A 151 3.47 -2.01 26.11
C THR A 151 3.61 -3.20 27.06
N PRO A 152 4.63 -3.26 27.94
CA PRO A 152 5.76 -2.31 28.08
C PRO A 152 6.89 -2.60 27.08
N SER A 153 7.44 -1.56 26.42
CA SER A 153 8.61 -1.69 25.54
C SER A 153 9.72 -0.73 25.94
N ARG A 154 10.98 -1.16 25.77
CA ARG A 154 12.18 -0.34 26.00
C ARG A 154 13.04 -0.21 24.74
N PHE A 155 13.77 0.89 24.65
CA PHE A 155 14.73 1.15 23.58
C PHE A 155 16.15 0.94 24.08
N GLU A 156 16.93 0.13 23.37
CA GLU A 156 18.35 -0.09 23.61
C GLU A 156 19.16 0.47 22.44
N ALA A 157 19.94 1.52 22.70
CA ALA A 157 20.83 2.09 21.70
C ALA A 157 22.01 1.14 21.42
N ILE A 158 22.32 0.93 20.14
CA ILE A 158 23.44 0.08 19.75
C ILE A 158 24.74 0.89 19.85
N PRO A 159 25.77 0.41 20.56
CA PRO A 159 27.04 1.13 20.66
C PRO A 159 27.65 1.35 19.27
N ASN A 160 28.24 2.53 19.07
CA ASN A 160 28.86 2.99 17.82
C ASN A 160 27.91 3.32 16.65
N THR A 161 26.58 3.31 16.82
CA THR A 161 25.65 3.78 15.79
C THR A 161 24.89 5.02 16.27
N ARG A 162 24.97 6.13 15.52
CA ARG A 162 24.29 7.37 15.91
C ARG A 162 22.78 7.21 15.70
N ASN A 163 22.01 7.36 16.78
CA ASN A 163 20.54 7.35 16.82
C ASN A 163 19.85 6.03 16.46
N GLN A 164 20.58 4.96 16.13
CA GLN A 164 19.98 3.66 15.89
C GLN A 164 20.00 2.79 17.15
N GLY A 165 18.95 2.00 17.32
CA GLY A 165 18.86 1.02 18.39
C GLY A 165 17.83 -0.03 18.08
N ARG A 166 17.64 -0.94 19.02
CA ARG A 166 16.61 -1.99 18.95
C ARG A 166 15.51 -1.70 19.96
N TRP A 167 14.28 -2.03 19.57
CA TRP A 167 13.15 -2.02 20.48
C TRP A 167 12.92 -3.43 21.00
N ILE A 168 12.62 -3.53 22.29
CA ILE A 168 12.39 -4.81 22.99
C ILE A 168 11.04 -4.71 23.68
N TRP A 169 10.21 -5.72 23.47
CA TRP A 169 8.95 -5.87 24.17
C TRP A 169 9.16 -6.66 25.46
N ASP A 170 8.90 -6.04 26.59
CA ASP A 170 9.04 -6.62 27.92
C ASP A 170 7.77 -7.39 28.29
N PHE A 171 7.52 -8.48 27.58
CA PHE A 171 6.38 -9.36 27.81
C PHE A 171 6.79 -10.56 28.67
N GLY A 172 6.00 -10.87 29.70
CA GLY A 172 6.23 -12.00 30.60
C GLY A 172 6.72 -11.59 31.99
N ASP A 173 7.37 -12.53 32.68
CA ASP A 173 7.88 -12.32 34.03
C ASP A 173 9.12 -11.41 34.04
N ALA A 174 9.32 -10.67 35.14
CA ALA A 174 10.39 -9.68 35.25
C ALA A 174 11.80 -10.26 35.11
N GLU A 175 11.98 -11.57 35.39
CA GLU A 175 13.24 -12.30 35.23
C GLU A 175 13.56 -12.55 33.74
N GLU A 176 12.55 -12.89 32.92
CA GLU A 176 12.71 -13.10 31.48
C GLU A 176 12.97 -11.78 30.75
N ALA A 177 12.31 -10.70 31.17
CA ALA A 177 12.52 -9.36 30.62
C ALA A 177 13.95 -8.83 30.84
N GLN A 178 14.63 -9.27 31.90
CA GLN A 178 16.00 -8.88 32.26
C GLN A 178 17.07 -9.93 31.86
N SER A 179 16.69 -10.93 31.08
CA SER A 179 17.63 -11.94 30.57
C SER A 179 18.68 -11.33 29.62
N GLU A 180 19.84 -11.99 29.50
CA GLU A 180 20.91 -11.56 28.58
C GLU A 180 20.50 -11.65 27.10
N GLU A 181 19.57 -12.56 26.78
CA GLU A 181 19.00 -12.77 25.46
C GLU A 181 17.47 -12.53 25.48
N PRO A 182 17.02 -11.28 25.32
CA PRO A 182 15.59 -10.96 25.33
C PRO A 182 14.88 -11.65 24.17
N ARG A 183 13.71 -12.24 24.45
CA ARG A 183 12.94 -13.04 23.46
C ARG A 183 12.26 -12.19 22.39
N PHE A 184 11.67 -11.05 22.77
CA PHE A 184 10.84 -10.24 21.87
C PHE A 184 11.57 -8.99 21.38
N VAL A 185 12.67 -9.21 20.63
CA VAL A 185 13.48 -8.15 20.04
C VAL A 185 12.97 -7.78 18.66
N ILE A 186 13.03 -6.49 18.33
CA ILE A 186 12.82 -5.96 16.98
C ILE A 186 14.18 -5.52 16.43
N ASP A 187 14.86 -6.42 15.73
CA ASP A 187 16.19 -6.20 15.14
C ASP A 187 16.18 -6.10 13.60
N GLY A 188 15.04 -6.43 12.97
CA GLY A 188 14.86 -6.39 11.53
C GLY A 188 15.29 -7.66 10.77
N SER A 189 15.60 -8.74 11.50
CA SER A 189 15.80 -10.07 10.92
C SER A 189 14.54 -10.57 10.22
N ASP A 190 13.40 -10.41 10.90
CA ASP A 190 12.10 -10.88 10.45
C ASP A 190 11.22 -9.77 9.87
N PRO A 191 10.31 -10.11 8.94
CA PRO A 191 9.28 -9.19 8.52
C PRO A 191 8.32 -8.87 9.68
N ILE A 192 7.83 -7.64 9.71
CA ILE A 192 6.94 -7.10 10.73
C ILE A 192 5.53 -6.99 10.16
N LYS A 193 4.57 -7.67 10.79
CA LYS A 193 3.13 -7.48 10.59
C LYS A 193 2.70 -6.23 11.35
N PHE A 194 2.21 -5.20 10.67
CA PHE A 194 1.65 -4.02 11.30
C PHE A 194 0.23 -3.76 10.80
N ARG A 195 -0.57 -3.13 11.65
CA ARG A 195 -1.90 -2.65 11.29
C ARG A 195 -1.82 -1.17 10.94
N VAL A 196 -2.40 -0.77 9.81
CA VAL A 196 -2.47 0.63 9.39
C VAL A 196 -3.39 1.39 10.34
N ASP A 197 -2.86 2.42 11.00
CA ASP A 197 -3.61 3.30 11.90
C ASP A 197 -4.12 4.55 11.15
N SER A 198 -3.25 5.18 10.35
CA SER A 198 -3.63 6.36 9.55
C SER A 198 -2.81 6.50 8.27
N VAL A 199 -3.39 7.20 7.29
CA VAL A 199 -2.74 7.55 6.01
C VAL A 199 -2.93 9.04 5.77
N ILE A 200 -1.84 9.78 5.72
CA ILE A 200 -1.82 11.25 5.64
C ILE A 200 -1.12 11.69 4.36
N TYR A 201 -1.66 12.73 3.70
CA TYR A 201 -1.06 13.39 2.54
C TYR A 201 -0.70 14.82 2.94
N PRO A 202 0.52 15.04 3.48
CA PRO A 202 0.92 16.37 3.92
C PRO A 202 1.01 17.34 2.73
N SER A 203 0.78 18.63 2.99
CA SER A 203 1.01 19.67 2.00
C SER A 203 2.51 19.90 1.80
N ILE A 204 2.91 20.24 0.57
CA ILE A 204 4.30 20.54 0.23
C ILE A 204 4.78 21.71 1.12
N PRO A 205 5.85 21.53 1.92
CA PRO A 205 6.40 22.58 2.76
C PRO A 205 6.93 23.75 1.92
N LEU A 206 6.68 24.98 2.35
CA LEU A 206 7.20 26.18 1.70
C LEU A 206 8.71 26.35 1.89
N GLU A 207 9.23 25.87 3.02
CA GLU A 207 10.65 25.92 3.38
C GLU A 207 11.07 24.52 3.88
N GLN A 208 12.18 24.01 3.35
CA GLN A 208 12.83 22.80 3.83
C GLN A 208 14.28 23.13 4.20
N PRO A 209 14.66 23.06 5.49
CA PRO A 209 16.05 23.24 5.86
C PRO A 209 16.92 22.15 5.22
N GLU A 210 18.14 22.48 4.80
CA GLU A 210 19.02 21.58 4.02
C GLU A 210 19.29 20.21 4.69
N ASN A 211 19.17 20.14 6.01
CA ASN A 211 19.41 18.91 6.79
C ASN A 211 18.12 18.13 7.15
N SER A 212 16.96 18.49 6.57
CA SER A 212 15.71 17.76 6.80
C SER A 212 15.59 16.51 5.93
N LYS A 213 14.81 15.53 6.40
CA LYS A 213 14.44 14.37 5.58
C LYS A 213 13.69 14.85 4.33
N PRO A 214 13.88 14.21 3.16
CA PRO A 214 13.11 14.52 1.96
C PRO A 214 11.61 14.50 2.26
N PHE A 215 10.86 15.43 1.65
CA PHE A 215 9.42 15.48 1.84
C PHE A 215 8.73 14.22 1.32
N ALA A 216 7.96 13.59 2.19
CA ALA A 216 7.13 12.44 1.88
C ALA A 216 5.69 12.90 1.55
N PRO A 217 5.23 12.80 0.29
CA PRO A 217 3.89 13.25 -0.10
C PRO A 217 2.75 12.34 0.40
N MET A 218 3.08 11.14 0.89
CA MET A 218 2.18 10.20 1.55
C MET A 218 2.93 9.57 2.72
N VAL A 219 2.30 9.56 3.89
CA VAL A 219 2.85 8.98 5.12
C VAL A 219 1.83 8.01 5.70
N ILE A 220 2.27 6.78 5.99
CA ILE A 220 1.47 5.76 6.66
C ILE A 220 1.95 5.64 8.10
N THR A 221 1.02 5.78 9.05
CA THR A 221 1.28 5.44 10.44
C THR A 221 0.70 4.07 10.73
N GLY A 222 1.51 3.18 11.30
CA GLY A 222 1.12 1.83 11.70
C GLY A 222 1.17 1.64 13.21
N THR A 223 0.53 0.57 13.68
CA THR A 223 0.63 0.08 15.05
C THR A 223 0.94 -1.42 15.06
N ILE A 224 1.66 -1.85 16.08
CA ILE A 224 1.92 -3.26 16.39
C ILE A 224 1.47 -3.63 17.81
N ASN A 225 0.69 -2.77 18.46
CA ASN A 225 0.22 -2.94 19.85
C ASN A 225 -1.02 -3.86 19.97
N TYR A 226 -1.15 -4.85 19.10
CA TYR A 226 -2.23 -5.84 19.15
C TYR A 226 -1.64 -7.23 18.95
N ASP A 227 -2.27 -8.23 19.55
CA ASP A 227 -1.87 -9.63 19.41
C ASP A 227 -1.85 -10.06 17.92
N GLY A 228 -0.85 -10.86 17.55
CA GLY A 228 -0.61 -11.27 16.18
C GLY A 228 0.09 -10.24 15.29
N LEU A 229 0.49 -9.07 15.83
CA LEU A 229 1.31 -8.06 15.15
C LEU A 229 2.75 -8.05 15.67
N GLY A 230 3.64 -7.33 14.99
CA GLY A 230 5.08 -7.34 15.24
C GLY A 230 5.84 -8.29 14.31
N PRO A 231 7.13 -8.57 14.60
CA PRO A 231 7.89 -9.62 13.95
C PRO A 231 7.12 -10.93 13.86
N VAL A 232 7.17 -11.60 12.70
CA VAL A 232 6.40 -12.84 12.47
C VAL A 232 6.84 -13.96 13.41
N SER A 233 8.14 -14.04 13.73
CA SER A 233 8.74 -15.02 14.65
C SER A 233 8.17 -14.99 16.06
N TRP A 234 7.60 -13.87 16.51
CA TRP A 234 6.93 -13.79 17.82
C TRP A 234 5.74 -14.75 17.94
N TRP A 235 5.19 -15.20 16.81
CA TRP A 235 3.94 -15.96 16.76
C TRP A 235 4.11 -17.37 16.19
N GLU A 236 5.30 -17.77 15.73
CA GLU A 236 5.52 -19.08 15.09
C GLU A 236 5.50 -20.24 16.09
N GLU A 237 5.92 -20.02 17.35
CA GLU A 237 5.88 -21.08 18.38
C GLU A 237 4.47 -21.37 18.91
N ALA A 238 3.50 -20.48 18.67
CA ALA A 238 2.12 -20.66 19.13
C ALA A 238 1.33 -21.70 18.32
N GLU A 239 1.80 -22.08 17.12
CA GLU A 239 1.14 -23.07 16.25
C GLU A 239 1.48 -24.52 16.62
N MET A 240 2.57 -24.77 17.36
CA MET A 240 3.01 -26.11 17.76
C MET A 240 2.24 -26.70 18.96
N ILE A 241 1.47 -25.88 19.69
CA ILE A 241 0.79 -26.32 20.93
C ILE A 241 -0.64 -26.84 20.66
N GLN A 242 -1.19 -26.66 19.45
CA GLN A 242 -2.55 -27.08 19.12
C GLN A 242 -2.68 -28.46 18.44
N GLU A 243 -1.57 -29.14 18.10
CA GLU A 243 -1.62 -30.49 17.50
C GLU A 243 -1.60 -31.63 18.53
N ASP A 244 -1.44 -31.34 19.82
CA ASP A 244 -1.31 -32.33 20.90
C ASP A 244 -2.55 -32.46 21.83
N GLU A 245 -3.76 -32.06 21.39
CA GLU A 245 -5.03 -32.35 22.09
C GLU A 245 -5.99 -33.27 21.31
#